data_AF-A0A0P6XBI4-F1
#
_entry.id   AF-A0A0P6XBI4-F1
#
_cell.length_a   1.000
_cell.length_b   1.000
_cell.length_c   1.000
_cell.angle_alpha   90.00
_cell.angle_beta   90.00
_cell.angle_gamma   90.00
#
_symmetry.space_group_name_H-M   'P 1'
#
loop_
_entity.id
_entity.type
_entity.pdbx_description
1 polymer ?
#
loop_
_entity_poly.entity_id
_entity_poly.type
_entity_poly.pdbx_seq_one_letter_code
_entity_poly.pdbx_strand_id
1 'polypeptide(L)'
;MKKRLFLLTSLILTGLLALLAAPVTATPQQPQAFYQTPTPGADGRIIYIVKPGDSCLSISLLTGVELNDLRLLNNLDEECLLTEGKQLLLGVVTEPTVTPGPSPTPTQALPTPTPFNGSGEICVFLFEDLNGNALAEELELSIAGGAVSITDREGEVSLTGETTTDPEPLCFSELAEGEYNISVAPPEGYNPTTAMNYPLILRAGDRSILDFGAQLSSEAQPLAPSEGGRSPVMAIVGGLLLLGGIGLGVYFWRARKF
;
A
#
# COMPACT_ATOMS: atom_id res chain seq x y z
N MET A 1 -19.83 14.21 -108.09
CA MET A 1 -21.15 13.85 -107.50
C MET A 1 -21.06 12.82 -106.37
N LYS A 2 -20.18 11.80 -106.43
CA LYS A 2 -20.04 10.74 -105.39
C LYS A 2 -19.73 11.24 -103.97
N LYS A 3 -18.90 12.30 -103.79
CA LYS A 3 -18.59 12.85 -102.45
C LYS A 3 -19.77 13.56 -101.78
N ARG A 4 -20.65 14.22 -102.54
CA ARG A 4 -21.83 14.91 -101.99
C ARG A 4 -22.94 13.94 -101.58
N LEU A 5 -23.09 12.84 -102.31
CA LEU A 5 -24.05 11.78 -101.97
C LEU A 5 -23.63 11.04 -100.68
N PHE A 6 -22.34 10.77 -100.50
CA PHE A 6 -21.81 10.12 -99.29
C PHE A 6 -21.94 11.01 -98.04
N LEU A 7 -21.77 12.33 -98.19
CA LEU A 7 -21.99 13.30 -97.11
C LEU A 7 -23.47 13.41 -96.71
N LEU A 8 -24.39 13.38 -97.68
CA LEU A 8 -25.84 13.41 -97.41
C LEU A 8 -26.32 12.13 -96.73
N THR A 9 -25.86 10.96 -97.17
CA THR A 9 -26.23 9.69 -96.51
C THR A 9 -25.62 9.57 -95.13
N SER A 10 -24.40 10.08 -94.92
CA SER A 10 -23.78 10.15 -93.59
C SER A 10 -24.55 11.06 -92.65
N LEU A 11 -25.06 12.20 -93.12
CA LEU A 11 -25.82 13.16 -92.30
C LEU A 11 -27.21 12.63 -91.92
N ILE A 12 -27.86 11.91 -92.83
CA ILE A 12 -29.17 11.28 -92.58
C ILE A 12 -29.01 10.11 -91.60
N LEU A 13 -27.95 9.30 -91.74
CA LEU A 13 -27.70 8.18 -90.83
C LEU A 13 -27.32 8.66 -89.43
N THR A 14 -26.54 9.74 -89.29
CA THR A 14 -26.25 10.34 -87.97
C THR A 14 -27.47 11.03 -87.36
N GLY A 15 -28.34 11.64 -88.17
CA GLY A 15 -29.60 12.21 -87.70
C GLY A 15 -30.61 11.16 -87.21
N LEU A 16 -30.71 10.02 -87.91
CA LEU A 16 -31.60 8.92 -87.51
C LEU A 16 -31.09 8.19 -86.25
N LEU A 17 -29.76 8.11 -86.07
CA LEU A 17 -29.16 7.57 -84.85
C LEU A 17 -29.40 8.47 -83.62
N ALA A 18 -29.53 9.78 -83.82
CA ALA A 18 -29.81 10.74 -82.75
C ALA A 18 -31.28 10.68 -82.25
N LEU A 19 -32.23 10.25 -83.09
CA LEU A 19 -33.65 10.08 -82.70
C LEU A 19 -33.90 8.83 -81.84
N LEU A 20 -33.03 7.83 -81.89
CA LEU A 20 -33.05 6.66 -81.00
C LEU A 20 -32.38 6.93 -79.64
N ALA A 21 -31.77 8.10 -79.46
CA ALA A 21 -31.07 8.51 -78.25
C ALA A 21 -31.86 9.53 -77.41
N ALA A 22 -33.16 9.70 -77.65
CA ALA A 22 -34.00 10.47 -76.74
C ALA A 22 -34.05 9.71 -75.38
N PRO A 23 -33.61 10.33 -74.27
CA PRO A 23 -33.68 9.67 -72.97
C PRO A 23 -35.16 9.47 -72.63
N VAL A 24 -35.55 8.22 -72.39
CA VAL A 24 -36.81 7.93 -71.70
C VAL A 24 -36.65 8.50 -70.30
N THR A 25 -37.17 9.70 -70.06
CA THR A 25 -37.23 10.25 -68.71
C THR A 25 -38.24 9.42 -67.94
N ALA A 26 -37.73 8.44 -67.19
CA ALA A 26 -38.52 7.73 -66.19
C ALA A 26 -39.17 8.78 -65.28
N THR A 27 -40.49 8.75 -65.18
CA THR A 27 -41.22 9.55 -64.19
C THR A 27 -40.59 9.24 -62.84
N PRO A 28 -40.19 10.24 -62.03
CA PRO A 28 -39.62 9.95 -60.73
C PRO A 28 -40.61 9.09 -59.96
N GLN A 29 -40.21 7.85 -59.67
CA GLN A 29 -40.95 6.98 -58.78
C GLN A 29 -41.02 7.74 -57.46
N GLN A 30 -42.21 8.24 -57.11
CA GLN A 30 -42.39 8.96 -55.86
C GLN A 30 -41.81 8.07 -54.75
N PRO A 31 -41.01 8.65 -53.82
CA PRO A 31 -40.54 7.91 -52.66
C PRO A 31 -41.76 7.23 -52.04
N GLN A 32 -41.73 5.91 -51.90
CA GLN A 32 -42.80 5.21 -51.21
C GLN A 32 -42.87 5.83 -49.81
N ALA A 33 -43.98 6.51 -49.52
CA ALA A 33 -44.21 7.06 -48.21
C ALA A 33 -44.18 5.88 -47.24
N PHE A 34 -43.14 5.80 -46.41
CA PHE A 34 -43.08 4.82 -45.34
C PHE A 34 -44.28 5.09 -44.43
N TYR A 35 -45.30 4.24 -44.51
CA TYR A 35 -46.44 4.32 -43.62
C TYR A 35 -45.98 3.90 -42.23
N GLN A 36 -45.96 4.85 -41.30
CA GLN A 36 -45.76 4.54 -39.90
C GLN A 36 -47.07 3.96 -39.38
N THR A 37 -47.06 2.69 -39.00
CA THR A 37 -48.17 2.08 -38.29
C THR A 37 -48.43 2.87 -37.00
N PRO A 38 -49.71 3.08 -36.61
CA PRO A 38 -50.03 3.80 -35.37
C PRO A 38 -49.29 3.23 -34.17
N THR A 39 -48.71 4.09 -33.34
CA THR A 39 -48.12 3.67 -32.06
C THR A 39 -49.22 3.08 -31.18
N PRO A 40 -48.98 1.95 -30.48
CA PRO A 40 -49.95 1.39 -29.53
C PRO A 40 -50.43 2.44 -28.51
N GLY A 41 -51.73 2.42 -28.22
CA GLY A 41 -52.32 3.23 -27.15
C GLY A 41 -51.87 2.78 -25.75
N ALA A 42 -52.28 3.51 -24.71
CA ALA A 42 -51.97 3.15 -23.31
C ALA A 42 -52.55 1.79 -22.87
N ASP A 43 -53.50 1.26 -23.63
CA ASP A 43 -54.13 -0.04 -23.50
C ASP A 43 -53.44 -1.14 -24.34
N GLY A 44 -52.32 -0.80 -25.00
CA GLY A 44 -51.59 -1.69 -25.89
C GLY A 44 -52.25 -1.93 -27.25
N ARG A 45 -53.41 -1.33 -27.54
CA ARG A 45 -54.12 -1.55 -28.81
C ARG A 45 -53.55 -0.65 -29.91
N ILE A 46 -53.27 -1.25 -31.07
CA ILE A 46 -52.92 -0.51 -32.28
C ILE A 46 -54.20 -0.33 -33.10
N ILE A 47 -54.65 0.92 -33.25
CA ILE A 47 -55.91 1.24 -33.92
C ILE A 47 -55.66 2.03 -35.21
N TYR A 48 -56.24 1.57 -36.31
CA TYR A 48 -56.33 2.31 -37.57
C TYR A 48 -57.71 2.95 -37.73
N ILE A 49 -57.77 4.19 -38.20
CA ILE A 49 -59.04 4.88 -38.49
C ILE A 49 -59.24 4.87 -40.01
N VAL A 50 -60.31 4.22 -40.46
CA VAL A 50 -60.65 4.08 -41.89
C VAL A 50 -60.81 5.45 -42.54
N LYS A 51 -60.06 5.69 -43.61
CA LYS A 51 -60.11 6.91 -44.41
C LYS A 51 -61.07 6.76 -45.59
N PRO A 52 -61.56 7.88 -46.17
CA PRO A 52 -62.42 7.80 -47.35
C PRO A 52 -61.70 7.10 -48.51
N GLY A 53 -62.33 6.06 -49.06
CA GLY A 53 -61.78 5.24 -50.15
C GLY A 53 -60.96 4.03 -49.69
N ASP A 54 -60.80 3.81 -48.38
CA ASP A 54 -60.14 2.60 -47.87
C ASP A 54 -60.98 1.33 -48.08
N SER A 55 -60.29 0.25 -48.39
CA SER A 55 -60.80 -1.12 -48.38
C SER A 55 -59.95 -1.98 -47.45
N CYS A 56 -60.45 -3.13 -47.01
CA CYS A 56 -59.64 -4.01 -46.18
C CYS A 56 -58.34 -4.46 -46.87
N LEU A 57 -58.37 -4.66 -48.19
CA LEU A 57 -57.18 -4.99 -48.97
C LEU A 57 -56.16 -3.84 -48.96
N SER A 58 -56.59 -2.59 -49.16
CA SER A 58 -55.68 -1.45 -49.15
C SER A 58 -55.06 -1.23 -47.77
N ILE A 59 -55.84 -1.41 -46.68
CA ILE A 59 -55.35 -1.28 -45.30
C ILE A 59 -54.38 -2.42 -44.96
N SER A 60 -54.70 -3.66 -45.34
CA SER A 60 -53.83 -4.83 -45.13
C SER A 60 -52.45 -4.61 -45.77
N LEU A 61 -52.42 -4.16 -47.03
CA LEU A 61 -51.18 -3.85 -47.73
C LEU A 61 -50.43 -2.65 -47.11
N LEU A 62 -51.16 -1.65 -46.62
CA LEU A 62 -50.59 -0.45 -46.02
C LEU A 62 -49.94 -0.74 -44.65
N THR A 63 -50.57 -1.60 -43.85
CA THR A 63 -50.20 -1.85 -42.45
C THR A 63 -49.36 -3.12 -42.27
N GLY A 64 -49.38 -4.02 -43.26
CA GLY A 64 -48.73 -5.33 -43.19
C GLY A 64 -49.52 -6.39 -42.41
N VAL A 65 -50.70 -6.07 -41.89
CA VAL A 65 -51.60 -7.03 -41.23
C VAL A 65 -52.33 -7.85 -42.29
N GLU A 66 -52.33 -9.18 -42.19
CA GLU A 66 -52.99 -10.04 -43.17
C GLU A 66 -54.51 -9.75 -43.22
N LEU A 67 -55.09 -9.81 -44.42
CA LEU A 67 -56.52 -9.52 -44.62
C LEU A 67 -57.43 -10.39 -43.75
N ASN A 68 -57.10 -11.67 -43.59
CA ASN A 68 -57.86 -12.58 -42.75
C ASN A 68 -57.75 -12.20 -41.26
N ASP A 69 -56.56 -11.86 -40.80
CA ASP A 69 -56.32 -11.43 -39.42
C ASP A 69 -57.03 -10.10 -39.12
N LEU A 70 -57.01 -9.15 -40.05
CA LEU A 70 -57.71 -7.88 -39.92
C LEU A 70 -59.22 -8.09 -39.76
N ARG A 71 -59.79 -9.08 -40.45
CA ARG A 71 -61.21 -9.44 -40.33
C ARG A 71 -61.51 -10.10 -39.00
N LEU A 72 -60.70 -11.07 -38.58
CA LEU A 72 -60.87 -11.77 -37.31
C LEU A 72 -60.75 -10.83 -36.11
N LEU A 73 -59.77 -9.92 -36.12
CA LEU A 73 -59.56 -8.93 -35.05
C LEU A 73 -60.73 -7.95 -34.90
N ASN A 74 -61.50 -7.74 -35.97
CA ASN A 74 -62.56 -6.72 -36.03
C ASN A 74 -63.97 -7.29 -36.27
N ASN A 75 -64.13 -8.62 -36.16
CA ASN A 75 -65.38 -9.33 -36.43
C ASN A 75 -66.03 -8.94 -37.77
N LEU A 76 -65.25 -8.93 -38.86
CA LEU A 76 -65.71 -8.61 -40.21
C LEU A 76 -66.01 -9.88 -41.01
N ASP A 77 -67.06 -9.81 -41.83
CA ASP A 77 -67.44 -10.84 -42.81
C ASP A 77 -66.49 -10.89 -44.02
N GLU A 78 -66.75 -11.77 -44.98
CA GLU A 78 -65.90 -11.97 -46.19
C GLU A 78 -65.91 -10.75 -47.11
N GLU A 79 -67.01 -10.03 -47.12
CA GLU A 79 -67.24 -8.81 -47.89
C GLU A 79 -66.45 -7.63 -47.34
N CYS A 80 -66.05 -7.68 -46.05
CA CYS A 80 -65.18 -6.73 -45.38
C CYS A 80 -65.56 -5.27 -45.62
N LEU A 81 -66.85 -4.97 -45.42
CA LEU A 81 -67.41 -3.64 -45.63
C LEU A 81 -66.91 -2.67 -44.56
N LEU A 82 -66.20 -1.64 -45.01
CA LEU A 82 -65.66 -0.57 -44.17
C LEU A 82 -66.43 0.73 -44.39
N THR A 83 -66.68 1.44 -43.29
CA THR A 83 -67.19 2.80 -43.31
C THR A 83 -66.10 3.76 -42.85
N GLU A 84 -66.07 4.95 -43.45
CA GLU A 84 -65.13 6.00 -43.04
C GLU A 84 -65.27 6.31 -41.55
N GLY A 85 -64.14 6.52 -40.87
CA GLY A 85 -64.06 6.81 -39.45
C GLY A 85 -64.16 5.58 -38.54
N LYS A 86 -64.44 4.39 -39.08
CA LYS A 86 -64.42 3.14 -38.31
C LYS A 86 -63.02 2.88 -37.76
N GLN A 87 -62.95 2.50 -36.47
CA GLN A 87 -61.70 2.06 -35.84
C GLN A 87 -61.50 0.58 -36.09
N LEU A 88 -60.33 0.22 -36.61
CA LEU A 88 -59.90 -1.16 -36.82
C LEU A 88 -58.73 -1.47 -35.89
N LEU A 89 -58.88 -2.53 -35.10
CA LEU A 89 -57.81 -3.12 -34.33
C LEU A 89 -56.85 -3.84 -35.27
N LEU A 90 -55.61 -3.35 -35.34
CA LEU A 90 -54.52 -3.95 -36.10
C LEU A 90 -53.74 -4.97 -35.27
N GLY A 91 -53.77 -4.84 -33.94
CA GLY A 91 -53.08 -5.75 -33.03
C GLY A 91 -53.06 -5.24 -31.60
N VAL A 92 -52.58 -6.08 -30.69
CA VAL A 92 -52.34 -5.73 -29.29
C VAL A 92 -50.89 -6.02 -28.93
N VAL A 93 -50.22 -5.04 -28.34
CA VAL A 93 -48.90 -5.21 -27.75
C VAL A 93 -49.10 -5.25 -26.24
N THR A 94 -48.80 -6.39 -25.63
CA THR A 94 -48.72 -6.46 -24.17
C THR A 94 -47.54 -5.61 -23.73
N GLU A 95 -47.79 -4.63 -22.86
CA GLU A 95 -46.73 -3.84 -22.23
C GLU A 95 -45.66 -4.80 -21.68
N PRO A 96 -44.36 -4.55 -21.92
CA PRO A 96 -43.33 -5.40 -21.35
C PRO A 96 -43.51 -5.38 -19.83
N THR A 97 -43.75 -6.56 -19.26
CA THR A 97 -43.68 -6.72 -17.81
C THR A 97 -42.31 -6.21 -17.38
N VAL A 98 -42.27 -5.26 -16.45
CA VAL A 98 -41.02 -4.79 -15.84
C VAL A 98 -40.29 -6.01 -15.29
N THR A 99 -39.26 -6.47 -16.02
CA THR A 99 -38.33 -7.46 -15.51
C THR A 99 -37.69 -6.82 -14.27
N PRO A 100 -37.75 -7.45 -13.09
CA PRO A 100 -37.00 -6.97 -11.94
C PRO A 100 -35.54 -6.78 -12.37
N GLY A 101 -35.03 -5.56 -12.18
CA GLY A 101 -33.62 -5.29 -12.46
C GLY A 101 -32.71 -6.24 -11.67
N PRO A 102 -31.44 -6.40 -12.07
CA PRO A 102 -30.50 -7.18 -11.29
C PRO A 102 -30.49 -6.67 -9.85
N SER A 103 -30.69 -7.57 -8.89
CA SER A 103 -30.47 -7.27 -7.47
C SER A 103 -29.07 -6.67 -7.32
N PRO A 104 -28.87 -5.61 -6.52
CA PRO A 104 -27.53 -5.08 -6.29
C PRO A 104 -26.64 -6.22 -5.79
N THR A 105 -25.59 -6.53 -6.54
CA THR A 105 -24.51 -7.40 -6.06
C THR A 105 -23.91 -6.69 -4.84
N PRO A 106 -23.80 -7.35 -3.68
CA PRO A 106 -23.19 -6.73 -2.51
C PRO A 106 -21.77 -6.31 -2.87
N THR A 107 -21.52 -5.00 -2.81
CA THR A 107 -20.18 -4.43 -2.90
C THR A 107 -19.36 -5.01 -1.74
N GLN A 108 -18.30 -5.73 -2.06
CA GLN A 108 -17.35 -6.17 -1.03
C GLN A 108 -16.82 -4.93 -0.29
N ALA A 109 -16.88 -4.97 1.04
CA ALA A 109 -16.27 -3.93 1.85
C ALA A 109 -14.78 -3.85 1.49
N LEU A 110 -14.28 -2.63 1.26
CA LEU A 110 -12.85 -2.39 1.13
C LEU A 110 -12.17 -2.88 2.42
N PRO A 111 -11.02 -3.60 2.35
CA PRO A 111 -10.28 -3.91 3.56
C PRO A 111 -10.02 -2.61 4.32
N THR A 112 -10.44 -2.56 5.58
CA THR A 112 -9.99 -1.52 6.50
C THR A 112 -8.47 -1.66 6.60
N PRO A 113 -7.69 -0.57 6.50
CA PRO A 113 -6.25 -0.67 6.76
C PRO A 113 -6.08 -1.22 8.17
N THR A 114 -5.57 -2.45 8.28
CA THR A 114 -5.05 -2.95 9.54
C THR A 114 -3.90 -2.02 9.92
N PRO A 115 -3.90 -1.40 11.12
CA PRO A 115 -2.76 -0.60 11.55
C PRO A 115 -1.50 -1.47 11.42
N PHE A 116 -0.53 -0.96 10.68
CA PHE A 116 0.75 -1.64 10.52
C PHE A 116 1.49 -1.47 11.85
N ASN A 117 1.49 -2.50 12.68
CA ASN A 117 2.40 -2.58 13.81
C ASN A 117 3.79 -2.74 13.22
N GLY A 118 4.50 -1.63 13.04
CA GLY A 118 5.88 -1.70 12.59
C GLY A 118 6.81 -2.11 13.73
N SER A 119 8.00 -2.58 13.37
CA SER A 119 9.04 -2.93 14.32
C SER A 119 10.20 -1.93 14.28
N GLY A 120 10.87 -1.75 15.40
CA GLY A 120 12.13 -1.01 15.53
C GLY A 120 13.29 -1.90 16.01
N GLU A 121 14.41 -1.26 16.26
CA GLU A 121 15.65 -1.85 16.77
C GLU A 121 16.18 -1.03 17.96
N ILE A 122 16.54 -1.71 19.04
CA ILE A 122 17.20 -1.12 20.21
C ILE A 122 18.60 -1.72 20.32
N CYS A 123 19.61 -0.86 20.38
CA CYS A 123 21.01 -1.22 20.53
C CYS A 123 21.58 -0.65 21.84
N VAL A 124 22.40 -1.43 22.52
CA VAL A 124 23.02 -1.06 23.80
C VAL A 124 24.53 -1.08 23.65
N PHE A 125 25.17 0.02 24.03
CA PHE A 125 26.62 0.15 24.06
C PHE A 125 27.08 0.39 25.50
N LEU A 126 27.77 -0.59 26.09
CA LEU A 126 28.38 -0.46 27.42
C LEU A 126 29.86 -0.14 27.25
N PHE A 127 30.30 1.05 27.67
CA PHE A 127 31.65 1.53 27.45
C PHE A 127 32.39 1.82 28.76
N GLU A 128 33.72 1.75 28.68
CA GLU A 128 34.62 2.11 29.77
C GLU A 128 34.84 3.63 29.78
N ASP A 129 34.17 4.31 30.72
CA ASP A 129 34.19 5.76 30.90
C ASP A 129 35.46 6.20 31.63
N LEU A 130 36.60 6.15 30.95
CA LEU A 130 37.93 6.35 31.54
C LEU A 130 38.12 7.72 32.18
N ASN A 131 37.42 8.74 31.68
CA ASN A 131 37.54 10.12 32.15
C ASN A 131 36.41 10.55 33.10
N GLY A 132 35.34 9.76 33.22
CA GLY A 132 34.21 10.01 34.12
C GLY A 132 33.23 11.08 33.65
N ASN A 133 33.18 11.36 32.35
CA ASN A 133 32.28 12.36 31.78
C ASN A 133 30.91 11.78 31.38
N ALA A 134 30.72 10.46 31.50
CA ALA A 134 29.50 9.74 31.16
C ALA A 134 29.06 9.88 29.70
N LEU A 135 29.99 10.12 28.77
CA LEU A 135 29.76 10.26 27.34
C LEU A 135 30.70 9.33 26.58
N ALA A 136 30.15 8.46 25.72
CA ALA A 136 30.96 7.56 24.92
C ALA A 136 31.84 8.33 23.92
N GLU A 137 33.16 8.11 23.98
CA GLU A 137 34.14 8.71 23.09
C GLU A 137 34.87 7.68 22.22
N GLU A 138 35.51 8.11 21.13
CA GLU A 138 36.18 7.21 20.16
C GLU A 138 37.28 6.32 20.77
N LEU A 139 37.91 6.79 21.86
CA LEU A 139 38.97 6.06 22.55
C LEU A 139 38.45 5.19 23.72
N GLU A 140 37.15 5.24 24.01
CA GLU A 140 36.53 4.45 25.07
C GLU A 140 36.03 3.12 24.50
N LEU A 141 36.53 2.04 25.06
CA LEU A 141 36.27 0.69 24.57
C LEU A 141 35.01 0.10 25.19
N SER A 142 34.42 -0.88 24.53
CA SER A 142 33.30 -1.63 25.08
C SER A 142 33.74 -2.55 26.22
N ILE A 143 32.87 -2.70 27.21
CA ILE A 143 33.06 -3.61 28.34
C ILE A 143 32.29 -4.91 28.04
N ALA A 144 32.99 -6.05 28.11
CA ALA A 144 32.37 -7.36 27.97
C ALA A 144 31.75 -7.87 29.28
N GLY A 145 30.70 -8.69 29.17
CA GLY A 145 30.06 -9.34 30.30
C GLY A 145 29.06 -8.47 31.06
N GLY A 146 28.68 -7.31 30.52
CA GLY A 146 27.56 -6.52 31.05
C GLY A 146 26.24 -7.17 30.69
N ALA A 147 25.36 -7.38 31.68
CA ALA A 147 24.05 -7.98 31.46
C ALA A 147 23.03 -6.91 31.04
N VAL A 148 22.33 -7.14 29.94
CA VAL A 148 21.30 -6.24 29.39
C VAL A 148 19.94 -6.91 29.48
N SER A 149 18.92 -6.15 29.89
CA SER A 149 17.52 -6.57 29.93
C SER A 149 16.63 -5.50 29.30
N ILE A 150 15.80 -5.91 28.34
CA ILE A 150 14.78 -5.06 27.71
C ILE A 150 13.42 -5.64 28.03
N THR A 151 12.58 -4.82 28.64
CA THR A 151 11.20 -5.20 29.01
C THR A 151 10.22 -4.16 28.50
N ASP A 152 9.10 -4.59 27.92
CA ASP A 152 8.02 -3.67 27.58
C ASP A 152 7.20 -3.29 28.84
N ARG A 153 6.34 -2.27 28.69
CA ARG A 153 5.48 -1.82 29.78
C ARG A 153 4.39 -2.84 30.13
N GLU A 154 3.90 -3.59 29.15
CA GLU A 154 2.92 -4.64 29.35
C GLU A 154 3.48 -5.90 30.03
N GLY A 155 4.82 -6.09 30.00
CA GLY A 155 5.51 -7.27 30.53
C GLY A 155 5.47 -8.50 29.62
N GLU A 156 5.05 -8.35 28.37
CA GLU A 156 4.95 -9.43 27.38
C GLU A 156 6.31 -9.71 26.71
N VAL A 157 7.11 -8.69 26.48
CA VAL A 157 8.47 -8.80 25.94
C VAL A 157 9.48 -8.74 27.09
N SER A 158 10.34 -9.76 27.19
CA SER A 158 11.50 -9.79 28.08
C SER A 158 12.67 -10.40 27.34
N LEU A 159 13.58 -9.55 26.86
CA LEU A 159 14.79 -9.96 26.16
C LEU A 159 16.00 -9.68 27.03
N THR A 160 16.98 -10.59 26.98
CA THR A 160 18.23 -10.45 27.71
C THR A 160 19.41 -10.69 26.78
N GLY A 161 20.54 -10.07 27.06
CA GLY A 161 21.80 -10.34 26.38
C GLY A 161 23.00 -9.92 27.21
N GLU A 162 24.20 -10.20 26.70
CA GLU A 162 25.46 -9.84 27.32
C GLU A 162 26.32 -9.04 26.33
N THR A 163 26.96 -7.97 26.82
CA THR A 163 27.85 -7.15 25.99
C THR A 163 29.17 -7.87 25.73
N THR A 164 29.80 -7.58 24.59
CA THR A 164 31.10 -8.13 24.20
C THR A 164 32.17 -7.03 24.17
N THR A 165 33.42 -7.40 23.90
CA THR A 165 34.54 -6.45 23.68
C THR A 165 34.56 -5.91 22.24
N ASP A 166 33.54 -6.23 21.44
CA ASP A 166 33.45 -5.71 20.08
C ASP A 166 33.05 -4.23 20.15
N PRO A 167 33.57 -3.37 19.25
CA PRO A 167 33.19 -1.96 19.21
C PRO A 167 31.75 -1.74 18.71
N GLU A 168 31.05 -2.80 18.34
CA GLU A 168 29.66 -2.76 17.87
C GLU A 168 28.70 -2.90 19.06
N PRO A 169 27.60 -2.12 19.10
CA PRO A 169 26.60 -2.24 20.16
C PRO A 169 25.79 -3.53 20.03
N LEU A 170 25.33 -4.05 21.16
CA LEU A 170 24.44 -5.21 21.20
C LEU A 170 23.02 -4.80 20.78
N CYS A 171 22.54 -5.29 19.64
CA CYS A 171 21.24 -4.90 19.07
C CYS A 171 20.17 -5.98 19.18
N PHE A 172 18.94 -5.55 19.46
CA PHE A 172 17.71 -6.34 19.46
C PHE A 172 16.77 -5.76 18.42
N SER A 173 16.51 -6.53 17.36
CA SER A 173 15.68 -6.15 16.23
C SER A 173 14.27 -6.74 16.32
N GLU A 174 13.40 -6.33 15.40
CA GLU A 174 12.01 -6.81 15.29
C GLU A 174 11.15 -6.57 16.54
N LEU A 175 11.49 -5.54 17.32
CA LEU A 175 10.71 -5.11 18.48
C LEU A 175 9.49 -4.32 18.03
N ALA A 176 8.29 -4.71 18.47
CA ALA A 176 7.08 -3.95 18.17
C ALA A 176 7.20 -2.50 18.67
N GLU A 177 6.54 -1.56 18.01
CA GLU A 177 6.43 -0.20 18.55
C GLU A 177 5.73 -0.19 19.92
N GLY A 178 6.26 0.59 20.87
CA GLY A 178 5.79 0.55 22.25
C GLY A 178 6.71 1.27 23.24
N GLU A 179 6.34 1.20 24.52
CA GLU A 179 7.14 1.73 25.62
C GLU A 179 7.99 0.61 26.25
N TYR A 180 9.30 0.80 26.25
CA TYR A 180 10.29 -0.14 26.77
C TYR A 180 11.05 0.45 27.95
N ASN A 181 11.53 -0.43 28.82
CA ASN A 181 12.49 -0.13 29.86
C ASN A 181 13.75 -0.97 29.64
N ILE A 182 14.87 -0.28 29.46
CA ILE A 182 16.18 -0.88 29.17
C ILE A 182 17.02 -0.78 30.44
N SER A 183 17.39 -1.93 31.00
CA SER A 183 18.25 -2.04 32.17
C SER A 183 19.58 -2.69 31.81
N VAL A 184 20.68 -2.10 32.27
CA VAL A 184 22.04 -2.61 32.05
C VAL A 184 22.74 -2.78 33.39
N ALA A 185 23.42 -3.91 33.60
CA ALA A 185 24.24 -4.16 34.76
C ALA A 185 25.69 -4.34 34.29
N PRO A 186 26.61 -3.42 34.67
CA PRO A 186 28.03 -3.62 34.42
C PRO A 186 28.53 -4.89 35.13
N PRO A 187 29.56 -5.56 34.58
CA PRO A 187 30.13 -6.75 35.20
C PRO A 187 30.78 -6.44 36.56
N GLU A 188 31.11 -7.50 37.31
CA GLU A 188 31.83 -7.36 38.56
C GLU A 188 33.13 -6.55 38.39
N GLY A 189 33.44 -5.73 39.39
CA GLY A 189 34.61 -4.87 39.34
C GLY A 189 34.42 -3.58 38.55
N TYR A 190 33.23 -3.29 38.02
CA TYR A 190 32.90 -1.99 37.43
C TYR A 190 31.84 -1.24 38.24
N ASN A 191 31.99 0.08 38.32
CA ASN A 191 31.02 1.00 38.91
C ASN A 191 30.34 1.81 37.80
N PRO A 192 29.00 1.88 37.75
CA PRO A 192 28.30 2.64 36.74
C PRO A 192 28.57 4.14 36.88
N THR A 193 28.80 4.82 35.76
CA THR A 193 28.93 6.29 35.69
C THR A 193 27.69 6.96 35.06
N THR A 194 26.83 6.17 34.44
CA THR A 194 25.55 6.57 33.84
C THR A 194 24.35 5.95 34.58
N ALA A 195 23.15 6.40 34.25
CA ALA A 195 21.93 5.74 34.72
C ALA A 195 21.78 4.36 34.06
N MET A 196 21.67 3.32 34.87
CA MET A 196 21.58 1.93 34.41
C MET A 196 20.18 1.50 33.96
N ASN A 197 19.20 2.40 34.03
CA ASN A 197 17.83 2.13 33.59
C ASN A 197 17.31 3.30 32.75
N TYR A 198 16.79 3.02 31.56
CA TYR A 198 16.36 4.02 30.60
C TYR A 198 14.99 3.67 29.99
N PRO A 199 13.95 4.48 30.22
CA PRO A 199 12.67 4.33 29.53
C PRO A 199 12.77 4.88 28.09
N LEU A 200 12.36 4.09 27.11
CA LEU A 200 12.38 4.45 25.69
C LEU A 200 11.01 4.22 25.06
N ILE A 201 10.54 5.18 24.26
CA ILE A 201 9.37 5.00 23.40
C ILE A 201 9.88 4.64 22.02
N LEU A 202 9.75 3.38 21.62
CA LEU A 202 10.21 2.88 20.32
C LEU A 202 9.10 3.03 19.28
N ARG A 203 9.39 3.65 18.13
CA ARG A 203 8.47 3.74 17.00
C ARG A 203 8.86 2.77 15.89
N ALA A 204 7.90 2.44 15.03
CA ALA A 204 8.14 1.66 13.83
C ALA A 204 9.28 2.24 12.97
N GLY A 205 10.31 1.41 12.70
CA GLY A 205 11.47 1.76 11.90
C GLY A 205 12.57 2.52 12.65
N ASP A 206 12.39 2.83 13.95
CA ASP A 206 13.43 3.46 14.75
C ASP A 206 14.62 2.52 14.95
N ARG A 207 15.82 3.10 14.94
CA ARG A 207 17.06 2.46 15.41
C ARG A 207 17.63 3.32 16.53
N SER A 208 17.45 2.87 17.77
CA SER A 208 17.90 3.61 18.96
C SER A 208 19.14 2.98 19.55
N ILE A 209 20.23 3.74 19.62
CA ILE A 209 21.47 3.32 20.30
C ILE A 209 21.53 4.04 21.64
N LEU A 210 21.68 3.28 22.72
CA LEU A 210 21.75 3.77 24.09
C LEU A 210 23.14 3.47 24.67
N ASP A 211 23.80 4.51 25.14
CA ASP A 211 25.15 4.44 25.69
C ASP A 211 25.11 4.37 27.23
N PHE A 212 25.83 3.41 27.79
CA PHE A 212 25.96 3.19 29.22
C PHE A 212 27.44 3.18 29.61
N GLY A 213 27.85 4.12 30.44
CA GLY A 213 29.22 4.22 30.95
C GLY A 213 29.41 3.51 32.29
N ALA A 214 30.56 2.88 32.45
CA ALA A 214 31.05 2.36 33.73
C ALA A 214 32.58 2.48 33.84
N GLN A 215 33.09 2.55 35.07
CA GLN A 215 34.52 2.63 35.39
C GLN A 215 34.99 1.42 36.18
N LEU A 216 36.23 0.98 35.96
CA LEU A 216 36.89 0.00 36.84
C LEU A 216 36.87 0.49 38.29
N SER A 217 36.34 -0.35 39.17
CA SER A 217 36.35 -0.16 40.61
C SER A 217 37.78 -0.20 41.13
N SER A 218 38.11 0.66 42.08
CA SER A 218 39.41 0.67 42.76
C SER A 218 39.74 -0.67 43.45
N GLU A 219 38.73 -1.49 43.76
CA GLU A 219 38.86 -2.82 44.34
C GLU A 219 39.26 -3.89 43.30
N ALA A 220 39.00 -3.64 42.03
CA ALA A 220 39.34 -4.53 40.91
C ALA A 220 40.72 -4.22 40.29
N GLN A 221 41.37 -3.12 40.70
CA GLN A 221 42.75 -2.85 40.30
C GLN A 221 43.66 -3.96 40.85
N PRO A 222 44.49 -4.61 39.99
CA PRO A 222 45.50 -5.52 40.50
C PRO A 222 46.38 -4.75 41.47
N LEU A 223 46.40 -5.21 42.73
CA LEU A 223 47.30 -4.68 43.75
C LEU A 223 48.69 -4.61 43.12
N ALA A 224 49.22 -3.38 42.97
CA ALA A 224 50.61 -3.21 42.56
C ALA A 224 51.45 -4.19 43.41
N PRO A 225 52.38 -4.96 42.81
CA PRO A 225 53.21 -5.86 43.59
C PRO A 225 53.79 -5.01 44.70
N SER A 226 53.45 -5.37 45.95
CA SER A 226 54.06 -4.75 47.10
C SER A 226 55.53 -5.12 47.00
N GLU A 227 56.32 -4.27 46.34
CA GLU A 227 57.74 -4.22 46.56
C GLU A 227 57.87 -3.88 48.03
N GLY A 228 57.94 -4.93 48.85
CA GLY A 228 58.47 -4.90 50.20
C GLY A 228 59.93 -4.48 50.12
N GLY A 229 60.16 -3.24 49.70
CA GLY A 229 61.44 -2.60 49.61
C GLY A 229 61.94 -2.48 51.03
N ARG A 230 62.89 -3.35 51.39
CA ARG A 230 63.73 -3.17 52.57
C ARG A 230 64.31 -1.76 52.47
N SER A 231 63.76 -0.82 53.23
CA SER A 231 64.19 0.57 53.16
C SER A 231 65.67 0.64 53.56
N PRO A 232 66.59 0.97 52.64
CA PRO A 232 68.01 1.06 52.96
C PRO A 232 68.26 2.15 54.02
N VAL A 233 67.38 3.16 54.09
CA VAL A 233 67.39 4.18 55.15
C VAL A 233 67.15 3.55 56.52
N MET A 234 66.16 2.67 56.66
CA MET A 234 65.91 1.98 57.94
C MET A 234 67.04 1.02 58.31
N ALA A 235 67.69 0.38 57.34
CA ALA A 235 68.85 -0.46 57.58
C ALA A 235 70.06 0.36 58.08
N ILE A 236 70.29 1.55 57.52
CA ILE A 236 71.35 2.47 57.95
C ILE A 236 71.06 3.01 59.36
N VAL A 237 69.83 3.47 59.61
CA VAL A 237 69.43 3.97 60.94
C VAL A 237 69.54 2.86 62.00
N GLY A 238 69.07 1.65 61.68
CA GLY A 238 69.23 0.49 62.56
C GLY A 238 70.71 0.13 62.82
N GLY A 239 71.55 0.20 61.79
CA GLY A 239 72.99 -0.02 61.92
C GLY A 239 73.67 1.01 62.83
N LEU A 240 73.34 2.29 62.69
CA LEU A 240 73.88 3.35 63.55
C LEU A 240 73.44 3.18 65.01
N LEU A 241 72.18 2.80 65.26
CA LEU A 241 71.70 2.54 66.62
C LEU A 241 72.41 1.34 67.26
N LEU A 242 72.63 0.26 66.51
CA LEU A 242 73.37 -0.91 67.00
C LEU A 242 74.83 -0.56 67.32
N LEU A 243 75.51 0.17 66.44
CA LEU A 243 76.88 0.61 66.68
C LEU A 243 76.98 1.57 67.88
N GLY A 244 76.03 2.49 68.01
CA GLY A 244 75.91 3.37 69.17
C GLY A 244 75.72 2.60 70.48
N GLY A 245 74.83 1.60 70.48
CA GLY A 245 74.59 0.72 71.63
C GLY A 245 75.82 -0.11 72.02
N ILE A 246 76.52 -0.70 71.04
CA ILE A 246 77.78 -1.42 71.28
C ILE A 246 78.85 -0.48 71.84
N GLY A 247 78.99 0.73 71.28
CA GLY A 247 79.93 1.74 71.75
C GLY A 247 79.69 2.14 73.21
N LEU A 248 78.43 2.41 73.57
CA LEU A 248 78.02 2.67 74.95
C LEU A 248 78.32 1.47 75.87
N GLY A 249 78.01 0.25 75.43
CA GLY A 249 78.29 -0.97 76.20
C GLY A 249 79.79 -1.16 76.48
N VAL A 250 80.64 -0.97 75.48
CA VAL A 250 82.11 -1.03 75.64
C VAL A 250 82.61 0.07 76.55
N TYR A 251 82.09 1.29 76.42
CA TYR A 251 82.43 2.42 77.29
C TYR A 251 82.15 2.10 78.76
N PHE A 252 80.94 1.65 79.08
CA PHE A 252 80.57 1.29 80.46
C PHE A 252 81.34 0.07 80.98
N TRP A 253 81.63 -0.92 80.14
CA TRP A 253 82.44 -2.08 80.52
C TRP A 253 83.88 -1.67 80.89
N ARG A 254 84.46 -0.73 80.14
CA ARG A 254 85.81 -0.22 80.40
C ARG A 254 85.84 0.73 81.61
N ALA A 255 84.81 1.55 81.79
CA ALA A 255 84.67 2.45 82.94
C ALA A 255 84.51 1.69 84.27
N ARG A 256 83.98 0.46 84.26
CA ARG A 256 83.83 -0.39 85.45
C ARG A 256 85.13 -1.09 85.87
N LYS A 257 86.18 -1.00 85.05
CA LYS A 257 87.49 -1.64 85.27
C LYS A 257 88.55 -0.69 85.84
N PHE A 258 88.15 0.54 86.19
CA PHE A 258 88.94 1.53 86.93
C PHE A 258 88.30 1.78 88.29
#